data_AF-A0A3B9GGU5-F1
#
_entry.id   AF-A0A3B9GGU5-F1
#
_cell.length_a   1.000
_cell.length_b   1.000
_cell.length_c   1.000
_cell.angle_alpha   90.00
_cell.angle_beta   90.00
_cell.angle_gamma   90.00
#
_symmetry.space_group_name_H-M   'P 1'
#
loop_
_entity.id
_entity.type
_entity.pdbx_description
1 polymer ?
#
loop_
_entity_poly.entity_id
_entity_poly.type
_entity_poly.pdbx_seq_one_letter_code
_entity_poly.pdbx_strand_id
1 'polypeptide(L)' 'MRFEEFADRPHSITLRGAELAGLYLALWAQEATLDEYQRCALEGIREQLYENFTIEEMEDIEQSYRLRLSYPSANR' A
#
# COMPACT_ATOMS: atom_id res chain seq x y z
N MET A 1 10.25 -6.62 24.81
CA MET A 1 9.20 -5.63 24.47
C MET A 1 7.89 -6.39 24.34
N ARG A 2 6.85 -5.93 25.02
CA ARG A 2 5.49 -6.50 24.90
C ARG A 2 4.79 -5.89 23.68
N PHE A 3 3.67 -6.48 23.27
CA PHE A 3 2.93 -6.02 22.10
C PHE A 3 2.36 -4.62 22.32
N GLU A 4 1.85 -4.34 23.51
CA GLU A 4 1.27 -3.03 23.87
C GLU A 4 2.31 -1.92 23.73
N GLU A 5 3.55 -2.19 24.16
CA GLU A 5 4.66 -1.25 24.03
C GLU A 5 5.12 -1.04 22.57
N PHE A 6 4.88 -2.02 21.70
CA PHE A 6 5.20 -1.96 20.28
C PHE A 6 4.10 -1.23 19.50
N ALA A 7 2.84 -1.53 19.79
CA ALA A 7 1.67 -0.99 19.08
C ALA A 7 1.58 0.55 19.18
N ASP A 8 2.00 1.13 20.30
CA ASP A 8 1.95 2.57 20.53
C ASP A 8 3.18 3.34 19.98
N ARG A 9 4.15 2.65 19.37
CA ARG A 9 5.37 3.27 18.85
C ARG A 9 5.26 3.55 17.35
N PRO A 10 5.65 4.75 16.90
CA PRO A 10 5.75 5.02 15.47
C PRO A 10 6.89 4.19 14.87
N HIS A 11 6.59 3.53 13.75
CA HIS A 11 7.54 2.74 12.97
C HIS A 11 7.55 3.23 11.52
N SER A 12 8.73 3.28 10.92
CA SER A 12 8.89 3.58 9.50
C SER A 12 9.51 2.38 8.78
N ILE A 13 9.04 2.15 7.56
CA ILE A 13 9.60 1.17 6.63
C ILE A 13 9.84 1.85 5.29
N THR A 14 10.91 1.47 4.60
CA THR A 14 11.17 1.95 3.24
C THR A 14 10.62 0.93 2.25
N LEU A 15 9.71 1.37 1.40
CA LEU A 15 9.08 0.56 0.36
C LEU A 15 9.39 1.14 -1.02
N ARG A 16 9.58 0.26 -2.00
CA ARG A 16 9.55 0.63 -3.43
C ARG A 16 8.09 0.91 -3.82
N GLY A 17 7.89 1.74 -4.85
CA GLY A 17 6.53 2.08 -5.31
C GLY A 17 5.67 0.86 -5.66
N ALA A 18 6.25 -0.20 -6.22
CA ALA A 18 5.52 -1.44 -6.50
C ALA A 18 5.13 -2.22 -5.22
N GLU A 19 5.93 -2.14 -4.15
CA GLU A 19 5.59 -2.76 -2.87
C GLU A 19 4.45 -1.99 -2.18
N LEU A 20 4.51 -0.66 -2.23
CA LEU A 20 3.46 0.23 -1.73
C LEU A 20 2.12 -0.01 -2.47
N ALA A 21 2.15 -0.04 -3.81
CA ALA A 21 0.97 -0.31 -4.63
C ALA A 21 0.40 -1.72 -4.36
N GLY A 22 1.25 -2.72 -4.15
CA GLY A 22 0.82 -4.07 -3.79
C GLY A 22 0.10 -4.11 -2.43
N LEU A 23 0.63 -3.44 -1.41
CA LEU A 23 0.00 -3.32 -0.09
C LEU A 23 -1.34 -2.57 -0.16
N TYR A 24 -1.38 -1.47 -0.92
CA TYR A 24 -2.60 -0.73 -1.18
C TYR A 24 -3.70 -1.64 -1.75
N LEU A 25 -3.41 -2.34 -2.85
CA LEU A 25 -4.38 -3.22 -3.51
C LEU A 25 -4.86 -4.36 -2.60
N ALA A 26 -3.96 -4.93 -1.80
CA ALA A 26 -4.30 -6.00 -0.85
C ALA A 26 -5.25 -5.54 0.26
N LEU A 27 -5.02 -4.34 0.81
CA LEU A 27 -5.88 -3.74 1.85
C LEU A 27 -7.19 -3.22 1.27
N TRP A 28 -7.13 -2.51 0.14
CA TRP A 28 -8.29 -1.92 -0.52
C TRP A 28 -9.32 -2.97 -0.94
N ALA A 29 -8.88 -4.12 -1.46
CA ALA A 29 -9.77 -5.22 -1.84
C ALA A 29 -10.62 -5.77 -0.68
N GLN A 30 -10.22 -5.50 0.57
CA GLN A 30 -10.87 -5.98 1.79
C GLN A 30 -11.22 -4.83 2.75
N GLU A 31 -11.34 -3.59 2.24
CA GLU A 31 -11.48 -2.38 3.05
C GLU A 31 -12.62 -2.45 4.08
N ALA A 32 -13.74 -3.07 3.69
CA ALA A 32 -14.92 -3.24 4.54
C ALA A 32 -14.68 -4.12 5.79
N THR A 33 -13.65 -4.96 5.78
CA THR A 33 -13.34 -5.89 6.89
C THR A 33 -12.13 -5.47 7.71
N LEU A 34 -11.52 -4.33 7.39
CA LEU A 34 -10.31 -3.86 8.07
C LEU A 34 -10.61 -3.38 9.49
N ASP A 35 -9.70 -3.66 10.42
CA ASP A 35 -9.71 -3.06 11.76
C ASP A 35 -9.29 -1.57 11.71
N GLU A 36 -9.26 -0.90 12.86
CA GLU A 36 -8.90 0.52 12.92
C GLU A 36 -7.44 0.80 12.52
N TYR A 37 -6.50 -0.08 12.89
CA TYR A 37 -5.08 0.09 12.60
C TYR A 37 -4.80 -0.13 11.12
N GLN A 38 -5.43 -1.13 10.51
CA GLN A 38 -5.34 -1.41 9.09
C GLN A 38 -5.94 -0.31 8.24
N ARG A 39 -7.07 0.29 8.65
CA ARG A 39 -7.66 1.45 7.97
C ARG A 39 -6.74 2.66 8.04
N CYS A 40 -6.17 2.94 9.22
CA CYS A 40 -5.19 4.02 9.38
C CYS A 40 -3.97 3.82 8.46
N ALA A 41 -3.46 2.59 8.38
CA ALA A 41 -2.38 2.26 7.44
C ALA A 41 -2.80 2.44 5.97
N LEU A 42 -4.01 2.00 5.59
CA LEU A 42 -4.53 2.17 4.23
C LEU A 42 -4.64 3.65 3.85
N GLU A 43 -5.13 4.52 4.75
CA GLU A 43 -5.17 5.97 4.49
C GLU A 43 -3.78 6.55 4.29
N GLY A 44 -2.81 6.23 5.15
CA GLY A 44 -1.43 6.71 4.98
C GLY A 44 -0.79 6.24 3.67
N ILE A 45 -1.07 5.01 3.25
CA ILE A 45 -0.64 4.51 1.94
C ILE A 45 -1.33 5.28 0.81
N ARG A 46 -2.64 5.54 0.93
CA ARG A 46 -3.44 6.25 -0.07
C ARG A 46 -2.96 7.69 -0.26
N GLU A 47 -2.64 8.40 0.83
CA GLU A 47 -2.01 9.73 0.79
C GLU A 47 -0.70 9.69 0.01
N GLN A 48 0.20 8.75 0.34
CA GLN A 48 1.47 8.60 -0.36
C GLN A 48 1.32 8.29 -1.85
N LEU A 49 0.29 7.52 -2.22
CA LEU A 49 0.00 7.27 -3.63
C LEU A 49 -0.56 8.51 -4.33
N TYR A 50 -1.51 9.24 -3.73
CA TYR A 50 -2.04 10.48 -4.33
C TYR A 50 -1.02 11.61 -4.46
N GLU A 51 0.06 11.59 -3.67
CA GLU A 51 1.19 12.52 -3.85
C GLU A 51 2.00 12.24 -5.14
N ASN A 52 1.98 11.00 -5.63
CA ASN A 52 2.82 10.53 -6.73
C ASN A 52 2.04 10.16 -8.00
N PHE A 53 0.72 9.98 -7.90
CA PHE A 53 -0.17 9.59 -8.98
C PHE A 53 -1.30 10.59 -9.15
N THR A 54 -1.68 10.82 -10.40
CA THR A 54 -2.92 11.51 -10.74
C THR A 54 -4.15 10.66 -10.38
N ILE A 55 -5.33 11.29 -10.34
CA ILE A 55 -6.59 10.58 -10.10
C ILE A 55 -6.80 9.47 -11.14
N GLU A 56 -6.56 9.78 -12.42
CA GLU A 56 -6.69 8.81 -13.52
C GLU A 56 -5.73 7.62 -13.34
N GLU A 57 -4.46 7.88 -13.00
CA GLU A 57 -3.50 6.80 -12.76
C GLU A 57 -3.84 5.96 -11.52
N MET A 58 -4.48 6.56 -10.52
CA MET A 58 -4.99 5.85 -9.35
C MET A 58 -6.16 4.93 -9.69
N GLU A 59 -7.04 5.32 -10.60
CA GLU A 59 -8.11 4.46 -11.10
C GLU A 59 -7.55 3.23 -11.86
N ASP A 60 -6.44 3.42 -12.57
CA ASP A 60 -5.78 2.37 -13.36
C ASP A 60 -4.69 1.58 -12.59
N ILE A 61 -4.51 1.83 -11.29
CA ILE A 61 -3.39 1.28 -10.51
C ILE A 61 -3.42 -0.25 -10.44
N GLU A 62 -4.61 -0.85 -10.32
CA GLU A 62 -4.76 -2.31 -10.29
C GLU A 62 -4.32 -2.96 -11.61
N GLN A 63 -4.75 -2.37 -12.73
CA GLN A 63 -4.37 -2.84 -14.07
C GLN A 63 -2.87 -2.70 -14.29
N SER A 64 -2.30 -1.55 -13.93
CA SER A 64 -0.87 -1.26 -14.04
C SER A 64 -0.03 -2.23 -13.21
N TYR A 65 -0.47 -2.51 -11.97
CA TYR A 65 0.19 -3.48 -11.10
C TYR A 65 0.14 -4.90 -11.68
N ARG A 66 -1.01 -5.33 -12.20
CA ARG A 66 -1.19 -6.65 -12.83
C ARG A 66 -0.32 -6.82 -14.07
N LEU A 67 -0.21 -5.78 -14.90
CA LEU A 67 0.69 -5.77 -16.06
C LEU A 67 2.14 -5.93 -15.61
N ARG A 68 2.56 -5.24 -14.56
CA ARG A 68 3.92 -5.37 -13.99
C ARG A 68 4.22 -6.79 -13.49
N LEU A 69 3.25 -7.47 -12.87
CA LEU A 69 3.42 -8.86 -12.46
C LEU A 69 3.50 -9.84 -13.64
N SER A 70 2.84 -9.50 -14.75
CA SER A 70 2.84 -10.32 -15.97
C SER A 70 4.13 -10.17 -16.78
N TYR A 71 4.79 -9.02 -16.66
CA TYR A 71 6.12 -8.75 -17.22
C TYR A 71 7.08 -8.41 -16.09
N PRO A 72 7.45 -9.38 -15.22
CA PRO A 72 8.38 -9.13 -14.15
C PRO A 72 9.69 -8.66 -14.79
N SER A 73 9.94 -7.36 -14.72
CA SER A 73 11.15 -6.76 -15.26
C SER A 73 12.31 -7.50 -14.61
N ALA A 74 13.11 -8.21 -15.40
CA ALA A 74 14.32 -8.83 -14.92
C ALA A 74 15.26 -7.71 -14.46
N ASN A 75 15.19 -7.28 -13.21
CA ASN A 75 16.21 -6.44 -12.61
C ASN A 75 16.28 -6.69 -11.09
N ARG A 76 17.38 -7.37 -10.75
CA ARG A 76 18.03 -7.43 -9.45
C ARG A 76 18.48 -6.03 -9.02
#